data_AF-A0A8H6ZK70-F1
#
_entry.id   AF-A0A8H6ZK70-F1
#
_cell.length_a   1.000
_cell.length_b   1.000
_cell.length_c   1.000
_cell.angle_alpha   90.00
_cell.angle_beta   90.00
_cell.angle_gamma   90.00
#
_symmetry.space_group_name_H-M   'P 1'
#
loop_
_entity.id
_entity.type
_entity.pdbx_description
1 polymer ?
#
loop_
_entity_poly.entity_id
_entity_poly.type
_entity_poly.pdbx_seq_one_letter_code
_entity_poly.pdbx_strand_id
1 'polypeptide(L)'
;MAAGNAPGLKSCVDNVEPLKLQCICKSPQDIIFVDIPGFDDICKSETEILQMIAVWVKQMYEQNVKLAGILYFHRITDSKKAGVMKNLQIFQKLCGSEALRNTILTTTMWDEADRTFGEREERNLVQGCWKSMMSQGAKTMRYWNTEESAWDIIDHVLSRRQRQCTLDLQKELVAEGKGLLKTGAGEHVFGELQALVKWQRDSLHQLRASMGQHDDEVILNALKEEYDELRRQKEAAMKDIEALKLHRGKRLLHLLAFR
;
A
#
# COMPACT_ATOMS: atom_id res chain seq x y z
N MET A 1 7.20 16.39 -28.04
CA MET A 1 6.48 15.32 -28.77
C MET A 1 7.43 14.13 -28.83
N ALA A 2 7.20 12.95 -28.28
CA ALA A 2 5.97 12.25 -27.95
C ALA A 2 5.83 11.97 -26.44
N ALA A 3 4.58 11.80 -26.02
CA ALA A 3 4.19 11.33 -24.70
C ALA A 3 4.54 9.84 -24.55
N GLY A 4 5.27 9.50 -23.50
CA GLY A 4 5.48 8.13 -23.04
C GLY A 4 4.96 8.02 -21.62
N ASN A 5 3.81 7.37 -21.46
CA ASN A 5 3.28 6.95 -20.17
C ASN A 5 4.35 6.13 -19.44
N ALA A 6 4.88 6.62 -18.32
CA ALA A 6 5.71 5.81 -17.44
C ALA A 6 4.87 4.64 -16.88
N PRO A 7 5.29 3.37 -17.07
CA PRO A 7 4.67 2.23 -16.42
C PRO A 7 4.89 2.31 -14.91
N GLY A 8 4.07 1.61 -14.12
CA GLY A 8 4.14 1.60 -12.65
C GLY A 8 5.55 1.31 -12.11
N LEU A 9 5.79 1.73 -10.87
CA LEU A 9 7.07 1.53 -10.19
C LEU A 9 7.25 0.06 -9.84
N LYS A 10 8.44 -0.48 -10.14
CA LYS A 10 8.89 -1.73 -9.55
C LYS A 10 9.33 -1.45 -8.11
N SER A 11 8.76 -2.14 -7.14
CA SER A 11 9.30 -2.11 -5.78
C SER A 11 10.70 -2.73 -5.79
N CYS A 12 11.67 -2.05 -5.18
CA CYS A 12 13.00 -2.64 -4.90
C CYS A 12 12.95 -3.63 -3.73
N VAL A 13 11.81 -3.72 -3.03
CA VAL A 13 11.61 -4.53 -1.83
C VAL A 13 10.81 -5.77 -2.20
N ASP A 14 11.45 -6.93 -2.07
CA ASP A 14 10.82 -8.22 -2.31
C ASP A 14 10.26 -8.88 -1.04
N ASN A 15 10.80 -8.52 0.13
CA ASN A 15 10.39 -9.04 1.43
C ASN A 15 10.34 -7.93 2.49
N VAL A 16 9.52 -8.12 3.53
CA VAL A 16 9.51 -7.24 4.69
C VAL A 16 10.74 -7.54 5.54
N GLU A 17 11.77 -6.70 5.43
CA GLU A 17 13.05 -6.88 6.12
C GLU A 17 13.35 -5.73 7.08
N PRO A 18 13.73 -6.01 8.34
CA PRO A 18 14.11 -4.98 9.29
C PRO A 18 15.54 -4.48 9.00
N LEU A 19 15.70 -3.17 8.87
CA LEU A 19 16.98 -2.48 8.84
C LEU A 19 17.25 -1.85 10.21
N LYS A 20 18.31 -2.31 10.88
CA LYS A 20 18.76 -1.77 12.16
C LYS A 20 19.75 -0.64 11.96
N LEU A 21 19.41 0.56 12.44
CA LEU A 21 20.29 1.73 12.50
C LEU A 21 20.72 1.98 13.95
N GLN A 22 22.04 1.91 14.18
CA GLN A 22 22.64 2.30 15.45
C GLN A 22 23.31 3.67 15.26
N CYS A 23 22.77 4.69 15.93
CA CYS A 23 23.33 6.04 15.86
C CYS A 23 23.36 6.63 17.27
N ILE A 24 24.38 6.26 18.05
CA ILE A 24 24.49 6.61 19.48
C ILE A 24 24.49 8.13 19.69
N CYS A 25 25.02 8.90 18.74
CA CYS A 25 25.03 10.37 18.81
C CYS A 25 23.65 11.01 18.59
N LYS A 26 22.68 10.28 18.04
CA LYS A 26 21.31 10.74 17.75
C LYS A 26 20.26 10.09 18.65
N SER A 27 20.47 8.82 19.01
CA SER A 27 19.59 8.06 19.89
C SER A 27 20.40 7.05 20.71
N PRO A 28 20.19 6.95 22.04
CA PRO A 28 20.80 5.91 22.87
C PRO A 28 20.18 4.52 22.63
N GLN A 29 19.12 4.43 21.82
CA GLN A 29 18.41 3.20 21.47
C GLN A 29 18.59 2.87 19.99
N ASP A 30 18.64 1.58 19.68
CA ASP A 30 18.63 1.08 18.31
C ASP A 30 17.32 1.48 17.62
N ILE A 31 17.42 1.99 16.40
CA ILE A 31 16.27 2.32 15.56
C ILE A 31 16.10 1.19 14.54
N ILE A 32 14.91 0.60 14.47
CA ILE A 32 14.61 -0.46 13.52
C ILE A 32 13.62 0.08 12.50
N PHE A 33 14.05 0.20 11.26
CA PHE A 33 13.18 0.49 10.12
C PHE A 33 12.68 -0.82 9.56
N VAL A 34 11.42 -0.84 9.15
CA VAL A 34 10.80 -2.00 8.50
C VAL A 34 10.26 -1.47 7.19
N ASP A 35 10.88 -1.89 6.11
CA ASP A 35 10.41 -1.52 4.78
C ASP A 35 9.38 -2.53 4.29
N ILE A 36 8.32 -2.05 3.65
CA ILE A 36 7.22 -2.87 3.13
C ILE A 36 7.05 -2.58 1.64
N PRO A 37 6.79 -3.61 0.81
CA PRO A 37 6.41 -3.37 -0.58
C PRO A 37 5.19 -2.43 -0.66
N GLY A 38 5.23 -1.47 -1.58
CA GLY A 38 4.11 -0.56 -1.83
C GLY A 38 2.95 -1.24 -2.53
N PHE A 39 1.70 -0.89 -2.18
CA PHE A 39 0.48 -1.41 -2.83
C PHE A 39 0.36 -1.09 -4.33
N ASP A 40 1.23 -0.23 -4.86
CA ASP A 40 1.39 0.09 -6.27
C ASP A 40 2.51 -0.70 -6.97
N ASP A 41 3.06 -1.75 -6.34
CA ASP A 41 4.08 -2.63 -6.95
C ASP A 41 3.53 -3.33 -8.20
N ILE A 42 4.22 -3.17 -9.33
CA ILE A 42 3.87 -3.85 -10.59
C ILE A 42 4.16 -5.36 -10.56
N CYS A 43 5.00 -5.82 -9.63
CA CYS A 43 5.42 -7.21 -9.55
C CYS A 43 4.62 -8.04 -8.55
N LYS A 44 3.87 -7.42 -7.64
CA LYS A 44 3.14 -8.11 -6.57
C LYS A 44 1.69 -7.64 -6.54
N SER A 45 0.75 -8.59 -6.39
CA SER A 45 -0.65 -8.21 -6.25
C SER A 45 -0.93 -7.59 -4.87
N GLU A 46 -1.98 -6.77 -4.78
CA GLU A 46 -2.40 -6.17 -3.50
C GLU A 46 -2.68 -7.25 -2.43
N THR A 47 -3.08 -8.45 -2.86
CA THR A 47 -3.32 -9.58 -1.97
C THR A 47 -2.03 -10.17 -1.43
N GLU A 48 -0.99 -10.30 -2.26
CA GLU A 48 0.33 -10.75 -1.85
C GLU A 48 0.95 -9.76 -0.85
N ILE A 49 0.87 -8.46 -1.13
CA ILE A 49 1.39 -7.41 -0.26
C ILE A 49 0.66 -7.41 1.09
N LEU A 50 -0.68 -7.46 1.08
CA LEU A 50 -1.47 -7.55 2.30
C LEU A 50 -1.10 -8.80 3.11
N GLN A 51 -0.87 -9.94 2.44
CA GLN A 51 -0.45 -11.17 3.09
C GLN A 51 0.93 -11.03 3.74
N MET A 52 1.90 -10.42 3.06
CA MET A 52 3.24 -10.19 3.62
C MET A 52 3.18 -9.32 4.88
N ILE A 53 2.39 -8.24 4.85
CA ILE A 53 2.18 -7.37 6.01
C ILE A 53 1.50 -8.15 7.15
N ALA A 54 0.47 -8.93 6.86
CA ALA A 54 -0.24 -9.74 7.86
C ALA A 54 0.67 -10.74 8.57
N VAL A 55 1.55 -11.39 7.82
CA VAL A 55 2.57 -12.30 8.36
C VAL A 55 3.50 -11.57 9.31
N TRP A 56 4.06 -10.45 8.85
CA TRP A 56 5.02 -9.68 9.62
C TRP A 56 4.41 -9.12 10.91
N VAL A 57 3.23 -8.49 10.81
CA VAL A 57 2.51 -7.91 11.96
C VAL A 57 2.15 -8.96 13.00
N LYS A 58 1.77 -10.17 12.57
CA LYS A 58 1.48 -11.27 13.50
C LYS A 58 2.72 -11.69 14.29
N GLN A 59 3.86 -11.83 13.62
CA GLN A 59 5.13 -12.17 14.29
C GLN A 59 5.53 -11.08 15.29
N MET A 60 5.36 -9.80 14.94
CA MET A 60 5.68 -8.69 15.85
C MET A 60 4.79 -8.69 17.10
N TYR A 61 3.50 -9.00 16.95
CA TYR A 61 2.59 -9.12 18.11
C TYR A 61 3.01 -10.27 19.03
N GLU A 62 3.35 -11.44 18.47
CA GLU A 62 3.80 -12.60 19.25
C GLU A 62 5.08 -12.30 20.05
N GLN A 63 5.94 -11.42 19.53
CA GLN A 63 7.16 -10.94 20.19
C GLN A 63 6.92 -9.70 21.09
N ASN A 64 5.66 -9.25 21.24
CA ASN A 64 5.29 -8.04 21.97
C ASN A 64 6.04 -6.76 21.52
N VAL A 65 6.39 -6.72 20.22
CA VAL A 65 7.01 -5.55 19.59
C VAL A 65 5.91 -4.55 19.25
N LYS A 66 6.12 -3.29 19.67
CA LYS A 66 5.19 -2.19 19.40
C LYS A 66 5.84 -1.14 18.51
N LEU A 67 5.03 -0.52 17.66
CA LEU A 67 5.51 0.49 16.72
C LEU A 67 5.65 1.85 17.43
N ALA A 68 6.80 2.50 17.22
CA ALA A 68 7.03 3.86 17.68
C ALA A 68 6.39 4.92 16.77
N GLY A 69 6.24 4.61 15.48
CA GLY A 69 5.60 5.46 14.48
C GLY A 69 5.52 4.75 13.13
N ILE A 70 4.77 5.36 12.22
CA ILE A 70 4.57 4.85 10.86
C ILE A 70 4.90 5.97 9.88
N LEU A 71 5.71 5.68 8.87
CA LEU A 71 6.02 6.63 7.80
C LEU A 71 5.28 6.17 6.53
N TYR A 72 4.48 7.06 5.94
CA TYR A 72 3.85 6.84 4.65
C TYR A 72 4.47 7.81 3.65
N PHE A 73 5.12 7.30 2.61
CA PHE A 73 5.83 8.12 1.65
C PHE A 73 5.00 8.38 0.39
N HIS A 74 5.08 9.59 -0.14
CA HIS A 74 4.44 9.97 -1.40
C HIS A 74 5.32 10.93 -2.20
N ARG A 75 5.56 10.63 -3.47
CA ARG A 75 6.34 11.51 -4.34
C ARG A 75 5.51 12.72 -4.73
N ILE A 76 6.06 13.92 -4.54
CA ILE A 76 5.31 15.15 -4.85
C ILE A 76 5.08 15.34 -6.37
N THR A 77 5.85 14.63 -7.20
CA THR A 77 5.73 14.60 -8.66
C THR A 77 4.52 13.81 -9.16
N ASP A 78 3.91 12.97 -8.31
CA ASP A 78 2.80 12.10 -8.73
C ASP A 78 1.46 12.85 -8.74
N SER A 79 0.89 13.05 -9.93
CA SER A 79 -0.38 13.77 -10.12
C SER A 79 -1.63 12.87 -10.10
N LYS A 80 -1.46 11.54 -9.97
CA LYS A 80 -2.54 10.55 -10.14
C LYS A 80 -3.39 10.38 -8.88
N LYS A 81 -4.46 11.19 -8.75
CA LYS A 81 -5.38 11.15 -7.59
C LYS A 81 -6.06 9.79 -7.33
N ALA A 82 -6.42 9.04 -8.38
CA ALA A 82 -7.22 7.82 -8.24
C ALA A 82 -6.45 6.65 -7.61
N GLY A 83 -5.24 6.33 -8.09
CA GLY A 83 -4.40 5.26 -7.55
C GLY A 83 -3.92 5.55 -6.12
N VAL A 84 -3.59 6.82 -5.85
CA VAL A 84 -3.19 7.29 -4.51
C VAL A 84 -4.32 7.07 -3.50
N MET A 85 -5.57 7.32 -3.89
CA MET A 85 -6.71 7.19 -2.99
C MET A 85 -7.02 5.72 -2.63
N LYS A 86 -6.82 4.79 -3.57
CA LYS A 86 -7.02 3.34 -3.36
C LYS A 86 -6.05 2.81 -2.30
N ASN A 87 -4.75 2.97 -2.53
CA ASN A 87 -3.70 2.47 -1.63
C ASN A 87 -3.82 3.08 -0.23
N LEU A 88 -4.27 4.33 -0.16
CA LEU A 88 -4.47 5.03 1.10
C LEU A 88 -5.63 4.45 1.93
N GLN A 89 -6.69 3.95 1.29
CA GLN A 89 -7.80 3.32 2.01
C GLN A 89 -7.37 2.01 2.64
N ILE A 90 -6.60 1.18 1.91
CA ILE A 90 -5.99 -0.03 2.46
C ILE A 90 -5.10 0.34 3.66
N PHE A 91 -4.20 1.31 3.50
CA PHE A 91 -3.32 1.78 4.57
C PHE A 91 -4.09 2.26 5.82
N GLN A 92 -5.17 3.03 5.64
CA GLN A 92 -6.02 3.48 6.75
C GLN A 92 -6.67 2.30 7.50
N LYS A 93 -7.15 1.30 6.77
CA LYS A 93 -7.75 0.09 7.35
C LYS A 93 -6.72 -0.79 8.07
N LEU A 94 -5.49 -0.82 7.56
CA LEU A 94 -4.38 -1.51 8.22
C LEU A 94 -4.02 -0.85 9.55
N CYS A 95 -3.83 0.47 9.52
CA CYS A 95 -3.35 1.23 10.67
C CYS A 95 -4.41 1.34 11.77
N GLY A 96 -5.64 1.72 11.39
CA GLY A 96 -6.64 2.11 12.36
C GLY A 96 -6.43 3.49 12.95
N SER A 97 -7.48 4.02 13.57
CA SER A 97 -7.49 5.39 14.11
C SER A 97 -6.43 5.65 15.17
N GLU A 98 -6.07 4.63 15.96
CA GLU A 98 -5.07 4.77 17.02
C GLU A 98 -3.67 4.96 16.43
N ALA A 99 -3.28 4.12 15.48
CA ALA A 99 -1.96 4.17 14.87
C ALA A 99 -1.78 5.38 13.95
N LEU A 100 -2.88 5.90 13.35
CA LEU A 100 -2.84 7.11 12.54
C LEU A 100 -2.35 8.35 13.31
N ARG A 101 -2.53 8.40 14.64
CA ARG A 101 -1.96 9.48 15.48
C ARG A 101 -0.43 9.50 15.52
N ASN A 102 0.19 8.36 15.18
CA ASN A 102 1.62 8.16 15.12
C ASN A 102 2.11 8.01 13.67
N THR A 103 1.25 8.31 12.69
CA THR A 103 1.61 8.31 11.29
C THR A 103 2.13 9.68 10.86
N ILE A 104 3.27 9.67 10.17
CA ILE A 104 3.79 10.81 9.42
C ILE A 104 3.63 10.51 7.93
N LEU A 105 2.88 11.37 7.26
CA LEU A 105 2.69 11.41 5.82
C LEU A 105 3.83 12.25 5.24
N THR A 106 4.81 11.59 4.66
CA THR A 106 6.05 12.19 4.19
C THR A 106 5.99 12.42 2.68
N THR A 107 6.15 13.66 2.24
CA THR A 107 6.31 13.98 0.81
C THR A 107 7.79 13.93 0.41
N THR A 108 8.11 13.30 -0.70
CA THR A 108 9.49 13.10 -1.21
C THR A 108 9.68 13.69 -2.62
N MET A 109 10.92 13.64 -3.13
CA MET A 109 11.32 14.12 -4.47
C MET A 109 11.02 15.61 -4.70
N TRP A 110 11.19 16.42 -3.66
CA TRP A 110 11.04 17.87 -3.74
C TRP A 110 12.13 18.53 -4.58
N ASP A 111 13.27 17.87 -4.75
CA ASP A 111 14.39 18.24 -5.61
C ASP A 111 14.11 17.99 -7.11
N GLU A 112 13.10 17.17 -7.44
CA GLU A 112 12.71 16.86 -8.83
C GLU A 112 11.49 17.65 -9.31
N ALA A 113 10.82 18.39 -8.42
CA ALA A 113 9.59 19.12 -8.74
C ALA A 113 9.81 20.63 -8.79
N ASP A 114 9.10 21.31 -9.69
CA ASP A 114 8.95 22.77 -9.56
C ASP A 114 8.28 23.11 -8.23
N ARG A 115 8.80 24.12 -7.52
CA ARG A 115 8.36 24.47 -6.17
C ARG A 115 6.88 24.83 -6.13
N THR A 116 6.39 25.59 -7.12
CA THR A 116 4.98 26.04 -7.13
C THR A 116 4.04 24.87 -7.41
N PHE A 117 4.46 23.96 -8.30
CA PHE A 117 3.77 22.71 -8.54
C PHE A 117 3.72 21.85 -7.26
N GLY A 118 4.87 21.62 -6.62
CA GLY A 118 4.95 20.78 -5.43
C GLY A 118 4.11 21.31 -4.26
N GLU A 119 4.16 22.62 -4.00
CA GLU A 119 3.33 23.25 -2.95
C GLU A 119 1.83 23.20 -3.27
N ARG A 120 1.45 23.17 -4.56
CA ARG A 120 0.05 22.94 -4.97
C ARG A 120 -0.35 21.49 -4.76
N GLU A 121 0.47 20.53 -5.17
CA GLU A 121 0.15 19.11 -5.00
C GLU A 121 0.12 18.70 -3.53
N GLU A 122 1.00 19.22 -2.68
CA GLU A 122 0.93 18.97 -1.24
C GLU A 122 -0.39 19.48 -0.64
N ARG A 123 -0.84 20.69 -1.04
CA ARG A 123 -2.14 21.20 -0.63
C ARG A 123 -3.28 20.31 -1.11
N ASN A 124 -3.21 19.82 -2.35
CA ASN A 124 -4.21 18.89 -2.90
C ASN A 124 -4.26 17.58 -2.10
N LEU A 125 -3.10 17.04 -1.69
CA LEU A 125 -3.02 15.83 -0.88
C LEU A 125 -3.65 16.05 0.50
N VAL A 126 -3.23 17.12 1.19
CA VAL A 126 -3.70 17.45 2.55
C VAL A 126 -5.20 17.74 2.59
N GLN A 127 -5.71 18.49 1.60
CA GLN A 127 -7.14 18.86 1.54
C GLN A 127 -8.01 17.76 0.92
N GLY A 128 -7.42 16.86 0.15
CA GLY A 128 -8.09 15.74 -0.51
C GLY A 128 -7.82 14.43 0.21
N CYS A 129 -6.97 13.59 -0.39
CA CYS A 129 -6.77 12.19 0.00
C CYS A 129 -6.40 12.04 1.48
N TRP A 130 -5.54 12.91 2.02
CA TRP A 130 -5.03 12.80 3.39
C TRP A 130 -5.94 13.41 4.44
N LYS A 131 -6.99 14.15 4.05
CA LYS A 131 -7.89 14.88 4.96
C LYS A 131 -8.41 14.00 6.10
N SER A 132 -8.84 12.77 5.77
CA SER A 132 -9.33 11.80 6.76
C SER A 132 -8.28 11.45 7.81
N MET A 133 -7.04 11.14 7.40
CA MET A 133 -5.95 10.78 8.32
C MET A 133 -5.50 11.98 9.14
N MET A 134 -5.44 13.16 8.52
CA MET A 134 -5.12 14.41 9.22
C MET A 134 -6.13 14.69 10.33
N SER A 135 -7.42 14.46 10.09
CA SER A 135 -8.47 14.60 11.10
C SER A 135 -8.33 13.60 12.25
N GLN A 136 -7.68 12.46 12.01
CA GLN A 136 -7.40 11.42 13.00
C GLN A 136 -6.06 11.62 13.71
N GLY A 137 -5.32 12.69 13.42
CA GLY A 137 -4.11 13.09 14.14
C GLY A 137 -2.80 12.77 13.44
N ALA A 138 -2.84 12.27 12.19
CA ALA A 138 -1.64 12.13 11.37
C ALA A 138 -0.96 13.50 11.15
N LYS A 139 0.34 13.47 10.87
CA LYS A 139 1.15 14.66 10.58
C LYS A 139 1.73 14.60 9.18
N THR A 140 2.05 15.74 8.61
CA THR A 140 2.72 15.84 7.30
C THR A 140 4.11 16.43 7.49
N MET A 141 5.11 15.86 6.83
CA MET A 141 6.48 16.38 6.79
C MET A 141 7.06 16.24 5.38
N ARG A 142 8.01 17.10 5.02
CA ARG A 142 8.69 17.07 3.72
C ARG A 142 10.08 16.46 3.91
N TYR A 143 10.41 15.46 3.10
CA TYR A 143 11.76 14.96 2.98
C TYR A 143 12.46 15.65 1.80
N TRP A 144 13.53 16.38 2.10
CA TRP A 144 14.21 17.26 1.14
C TRP A 144 15.40 16.58 0.44
N ASN A 145 15.45 15.24 0.49
CA ASN A 145 16.59 14.47 -0.01
C ASN A 145 17.93 14.82 0.68
N THR A 146 17.86 15.13 1.98
CA THR A 146 19.03 15.48 2.81
C THR A 146 19.03 14.69 4.11
N GLU A 147 20.22 14.42 4.66
CA GLU A 147 20.36 13.72 5.93
C GLU A 147 19.67 14.47 7.07
N GLU A 148 19.76 15.80 7.08
CA GLU A 148 19.11 16.66 8.08
C GLU A 148 17.59 16.47 8.06
N SER A 149 16.97 16.50 6.87
CA SER A 149 15.52 16.34 6.77
C SER A 149 15.05 14.91 7.11
N ALA A 150 15.89 13.89 6.87
CA ALA A 150 15.62 12.53 7.34
C ALA A 150 15.62 12.47 8.88
N TRP A 151 16.63 13.06 9.52
CA TRP A 151 16.71 13.11 10.99
C TRP A 151 15.58 13.92 11.59
N ASP A 152 15.17 15.04 10.99
CA ASP A 152 14.02 15.82 11.48
C ASP A 152 12.75 14.96 11.57
N ILE A 153 12.51 14.11 10.56
CA ILE A 153 11.37 13.18 10.53
C ILE A 153 11.53 12.08 11.60
N ILE A 154 12.72 11.49 11.70
CA ILE A 154 13.01 10.43 12.68
C ILE A 154 12.88 10.97 14.11
N ASP A 155 13.44 12.14 14.40
CA ASP A 155 13.37 12.79 15.71
C ASP A 155 11.93 13.12 16.08
N HIS A 156 11.09 13.50 15.10
CA HIS A 156 9.66 13.66 15.34
C HIS A 156 9.01 12.36 15.82
N VAL A 157 9.32 11.22 15.20
CA VAL A 157 8.84 9.89 15.64
C VAL A 157 9.37 9.57 17.04
N LEU A 158 10.68 9.72 17.26
CA LEU A 158 11.34 9.36 18.52
C LEU A 158 10.89 10.22 19.71
N SER A 159 10.55 11.49 19.49
CA SER A 159 10.00 12.38 20.52
C SER A 159 8.63 11.91 21.03
N ARG A 160 7.92 11.10 20.22
CA ARG A 160 6.57 10.60 20.50
C ARG A 160 6.53 9.13 20.87
N ARG A 161 7.68 8.45 20.95
CA ARG A 161 7.80 7.00 21.13
C ARG A 161 7.09 6.39 22.34
N GLN A 162 6.77 7.20 23.36
CA GLN A 162 5.96 6.76 24.51
C GLN A 162 4.52 6.42 24.11
N ARG A 163 4.04 6.99 23.00
CA ARG A 163 2.77 6.64 22.36
C ARG A 163 2.98 5.42 21.50
N GLN A 164 3.31 4.27 22.06
CA GLN A 164 3.36 3.05 21.26
C GLN A 164 1.98 2.75 20.67
N CYS A 165 1.91 2.36 19.39
CA CYS A 165 0.63 2.00 18.77
C CYS A 165 0.61 0.55 18.29
N THR A 166 -0.59 0.00 18.28
CA THR A 166 -0.92 -1.30 17.70
C THR A 166 -1.79 -1.05 16.47
N LEU A 167 -1.45 -1.69 15.35
CA LEU A 167 -2.26 -1.60 14.12
C LEU A 167 -3.61 -2.30 14.33
N ASP A 168 -4.67 -1.83 13.69
CA ASP A 168 -5.95 -2.54 13.69
C ASP A 168 -5.80 -3.94 13.08
N LEU A 169 -5.02 -4.09 12.00
CA LEU A 169 -4.71 -5.41 11.44
C LEU A 169 -4.12 -6.38 12.48
N GLN A 170 -3.27 -5.87 13.38
CA GLN A 170 -2.62 -6.65 14.43
C GLN A 170 -3.64 -7.12 15.48
N LYS A 171 -4.55 -6.23 15.90
CA LYS A 171 -5.63 -6.56 16.84
C LYS A 171 -6.59 -7.58 16.23
N GLU A 172 -6.99 -7.35 14.98
CA GLU A 172 -7.95 -8.21 14.28
C GLU A 172 -7.40 -9.62 14.08
N LEU A 173 -6.16 -9.75 13.58
CA LEU A 173 -5.56 -11.05 13.30
C LEU A 173 -5.24 -11.85 14.56
N VAL A 174 -4.78 -11.17 15.62
CA VAL A 174 -4.19 -11.86 16.78
C VAL A 174 -5.08 -11.81 18.01
N ALA A 175 -5.52 -10.63 18.43
CA ALA A 175 -6.36 -10.48 19.62
C ALA A 175 -7.79 -10.98 19.38
N GLU A 176 -8.36 -10.69 18.21
CA GLU A 176 -9.72 -11.12 17.83
C GLU A 176 -9.75 -12.45 17.08
N GLY A 177 -8.60 -12.96 16.65
CA GLY A 177 -8.48 -14.23 15.92
C GLY A 177 -9.19 -14.25 14.56
N LYS A 178 -9.39 -13.08 13.93
CA LYS A 178 -9.97 -12.99 12.58
C LYS A 178 -9.00 -13.59 11.56
N GLY A 179 -9.53 -14.31 10.58
CA GLY A 179 -8.78 -14.63 9.36
C GLY A 179 -8.57 -13.38 8.52
N LEU A 180 -7.51 -13.32 7.71
CA LEU A 180 -7.13 -12.11 6.95
C LEU A 180 -8.28 -11.52 6.14
N LEU A 181 -9.08 -12.35 5.48
CA LEU A 181 -10.26 -11.91 4.72
C LEU A 181 -11.36 -11.20 5.52
N LYS A 182 -11.39 -11.37 6.84
CA LYS A 182 -12.38 -10.76 7.76
C LYS A 182 -11.82 -9.52 8.48
N THR A 183 -10.58 -9.13 8.17
CA THR A 183 -9.98 -7.90 8.67
C THR A 183 -10.49 -6.72 7.87
N GLY A 184 -10.51 -5.52 8.43
CA GLY A 184 -10.98 -4.33 7.70
C GLY A 184 -10.20 -4.07 6.41
N ALA A 185 -8.90 -4.37 6.39
CA ALA A 185 -8.07 -4.27 5.19
C ALA A 185 -8.36 -5.40 4.19
N GLY A 186 -8.50 -6.63 4.67
CA GLY A 186 -8.81 -7.79 3.82
C GLY A 186 -10.18 -7.73 3.18
N GLU A 187 -11.22 -7.29 3.91
CA GLU A 187 -12.55 -7.08 3.36
C GLU A 187 -12.55 -6.01 2.26
N HIS A 188 -11.76 -4.95 2.42
CA HIS A 188 -11.64 -3.89 1.42
C HIS A 188 -10.98 -4.39 0.13
N VAL A 189 -9.78 -5.00 0.23
CA VAL A 189 -9.07 -5.56 -0.94
C VAL A 189 -9.93 -6.62 -1.63
N PHE A 190 -10.58 -7.49 -0.86
CA PHE A 190 -11.44 -8.53 -1.41
C PHE A 190 -12.67 -7.94 -2.13
N GLY A 191 -13.30 -6.91 -1.55
CA GLY A 191 -14.44 -6.23 -2.16
C GLY A 191 -14.09 -5.58 -3.50
N GLU A 192 -12.92 -4.93 -3.58
CA GLU A 192 -12.45 -4.33 -4.84
C GLU A 192 -12.14 -5.38 -5.91
N LEU A 193 -11.50 -6.49 -5.54
CA LEU A 193 -11.27 -7.61 -6.47
C LEU A 193 -12.58 -8.21 -6.97
N GLN A 194 -13.59 -8.35 -6.11
CA GLN A 194 -14.91 -8.83 -6.53
C GLN A 194 -15.60 -7.87 -7.49
N ALA A 195 -15.50 -6.55 -7.23
CA ALA A 195 -16.04 -5.53 -8.12
C ALA A 195 -15.32 -5.56 -9.49
N LEU A 196 -14.00 -5.70 -9.50
CA LEU A 196 -13.19 -5.81 -10.71
C LEU A 196 -13.59 -7.05 -11.53
N VAL A 197 -13.65 -8.23 -10.91
CA VAL A 197 -14.03 -9.48 -11.60
C VAL A 197 -15.45 -9.40 -12.17
N LYS A 198 -16.38 -8.75 -11.46
CA LYS A 198 -17.73 -8.51 -11.96
C LYS A 198 -17.70 -7.61 -13.20
N TRP A 199 -17.01 -6.48 -13.12
CA TRP A 199 -16.88 -5.54 -14.25
C TRP A 199 -16.22 -6.20 -15.48
N GLN A 200 -15.17 -7.00 -15.27
CA GLN A 200 -14.50 -7.73 -16.35
C GLN A 200 -15.42 -8.77 -16.99
N ARG A 201 -16.26 -9.46 -16.20
CA ARG A 201 -17.25 -10.40 -16.72
C ARG A 201 -18.26 -9.69 -17.62
N ASP A 202 -18.81 -8.58 -17.15
CA ASP A 202 -19.82 -7.82 -17.90
C ASP A 202 -19.21 -7.25 -19.20
N SER A 203 -17.97 -6.76 -19.14
CA SER A 203 -17.23 -6.24 -20.29
C SER A 203 -16.89 -7.33 -21.32
N LEU A 204 -16.50 -8.53 -20.87
CA LEU A 204 -16.30 -9.68 -21.78
C LEU A 204 -17.59 -10.09 -22.51
N HIS A 205 -18.75 -9.98 -21.86
CA HIS A 205 -20.03 -10.22 -22.52
C HIS A 205 -20.32 -9.19 -23.61
N GLN A 206 -20.00 -7.91 -23.38
CA GLN A 206 -20.17 -6.83 -24.36
C GLN A 206 -19.21 -6.97 -25.55
N LEU A 207 -17.93 -7.27 -25.30
CA LEU A 207 -16.95 -7.54 -26.36
C LEU A 207 -17.37 -8.72 -27.23
N ARG A 208 -17.87 -9.80 -26.60
CA ARG A 208 -18.38 -10.98 -27.34
C ARG A 208 -19.58 -10.64 -28.21
N ALA A 209 -20.49 -9.80 -27.75
CA ALA A 209 -21.62 -9.34 -28.56
C ALA A 209 -21.16 -8.46 -29.73
N SER A 210 -20.21 -7.56 -29.49
CA SER A 210 -19.66 -6.66 -30.51
C SER A 210 -18.93 -7.42 -31.61
N MET A 211 -18.16 -8.47 -31.27
CA MET A 211 -17.55 -9.37 -32.25
C MET A 211 -18.58 -10.06 -33.16
N GLY A 212 -19.83 -10.27 -32.70
CA GLY A 212 -20.90 -10.83 -33.53
C GLY A 212 -21.58 -9.81 -34.45
N GLN A 213 -21.22 -8.53 -34.37
CA GLN A 213 -21.83 -7.41 -35.12
C GLN A 213 -20.90 -6.82 -36.19
N HIS A 214 -19.65 -7.28 -36.27
CA HIS A 214 -18.65 -6.78 -37.20
C HIS A 214 -18.17 -7.91 -38.12
N ASP A 215 -18.14 -7.64 -39.43
CA ASP A 215 -17.59 -8.57 -40.44
C ASP A 215 -16.18 -8.14 -40.91
N ASP A 216 -15.72 -6.95 -40.52
CA ASP A 216 -14.40 -6.44 -40.85
C ASP A 216 -13.31 -7.19 -40.06
N GLU A 217 -12.41 -7.85 -40.78
CA GLU A 217 -11.35 -8.69 -40.21
C GLU A 217 -10.40 -7.91 -39.30
N VAL A 218 -10.11 -6.64 -39.62
CA VAL A 218 -9.24 -5.79 -38.81
C VAL A 218 -9.89 -5.47 -37.47
N ILE A 219 -11.18 -5.11 -37.49
CA ILE A 219 -11.96 -4.82 -36.28
C ILE A 219 -12.09 -6.09 -35.42
N LEU A 220 -12.38 -7.23 -36.04
CA LEU A 220 -12.49 -8.51 -35.35
C LEU A 220 -11.20 -8.93 -34.66
N ASN A 221 -10.04 -8.73 -35.31
CA ASN A 221 -8.75 -9.07 -34.71
C ASN A 221 -8.44 -8.16 -33.52
N ALA A 222 -8.68 -6.84 -33.62
CA ALA A 222 -8.51 -5.92 -32.49
C ALA A 222 -9.42 -6.28 -31.30
N LEU A 223 -10.69 -6.61 -31.55
CA LEU A 223 -11.63 -7.02 -30.50
C LEU A 223 -11.25 -8.36 -29.85
N LYS A 224 -10.70 -9.30 -30.62
CA LYS A 224 -10.19 -10.57 -30.08
C LYS A 224 -8.99 -10.36 -29.17
N GLU A 225 -8.04 -9.51 -29.57
CA GLU A 225 -6.88 -9.16 -28.74
C GLU A 225 -7.31 -8.55 -27.41
N GLU A 226 -8.25 -7.60 -27.44
CA GLU A 226 -8.81 -6.98 -26.24
C GLU A 226 -9.55 -8.00 -25.36
N TYR A 227 -10.35 -8.89 -25.97
CA TYR A 227 -11.05 -9.95 -25.26
C TYR A 227 -10.08 -10.92 -24.56
N ASP A 228 -9.02 -11.35 -25.24
CA ASP A 228 -8.05 -12.29 -24.69
C ASP A 228 -7.20 -11.65 -23.58
N GLU A 229 -6.83 -10.38 -23.71
CA GLU A 229 -6.18 -9.63 -22.64
C GLU A 229 -7.09 -9.50 -21.41
N LEU A 230 -8.32 -9.03 -21.59
CA LEU A 230 -9.28 -8.87 -20.49
C LEU A 230 -9.60 -10.21 -19.82
N ARG A 231 -9.67 -11.29 -20.60
CA ARG A 231 -9.86 -12.65 -20.08
C ARG A 231 -8.68 -13.08 -19.21
N ARG A 232 -7.44 -12.87 -19.66
CA ARG A 232 -6.23 -13.17 -18.88
C ARG A 232 -6.20 -12.37 -17.57
N GLN A 233 -6.53 -11.09 -17.61
CA GLN A 233 -6.61 -10.25 -16.40
C GLN A 233 -7.67 -10.75 -15.42
N LYS A 234 -8.84 -11.18 -15.90
CA LYS A 234 -9.89 -11.76 -15.06
C LYS A 234 -9.44 -13.07 -14.41
N GLU A 235 -8.79 -13.95 -15.16
CA GLU A 235 -8.26 -15.21 -14.63
C GLU A 235 -7.20 -14.96 -13.55
N ALA A 236 -6.35 -13.93 -13.70
CA ALA A 236 -5.41 -13.52 -12.67
C ALA A 236 -6.13 -13.01 -11.39
N ALA A 237 -7.09 -12.08 -11.52
CA ALA A 237 -7.86 -11.57 -10.38
C ALA A 237 -8.66 -12.67 -9.65
N MET A 238 -9.14 -13.67 -10.38
CA MET A 238 -9.79 -14.84 -9.76
C MET A 238 -8.81 -15.69 -8.93
N LYS A 239 -7.57 -15.87 -9.39
CA LYS A 239 -6.52 -16.55 -8.61
C LYS A 239 -6.20 -15.80 -7.32
N ASP A 240 -6.12 -14.47 -7.36
CA ASP A 240 -5.93 -13.64 -6.16
C ASP A 240 -7.07 -13.82 -5.14
N ILE A 241 -8.32 -13.84 -5.62
CA ILE A 241 -9.50 -14.13 -4.78
C ILE A 241 -9.42 -15.52 -4.14
N GLU A 242 -8.98 -16.54 -4.90
CA GLU A 242 -8.81 -17.90 -4.38
C GLU A 242 -7.69 -17.99 -3.35
N ALA A 243 -6.55 -17.34 -3.61
CA ALA A 243 -5.41 -17.29 -2.68
C ALA A 243 -5.82 -16.72 -1.32
N LEU A 244 -6.56 -15.61 -1.31
CA LEU A 244 -7.10 -15.03 -0.08
C LEU A 244 -8.05 -15.98 0.67
N LYS A 245 -8.88 -16.75 -0.04
CA LYS A 245 -9.82 -17.71 0.55
C LYS A 245 -9.13 -18.93 1.15
N LEU A 246 -8.07 -19.42 0.51
CA LEU A 246 -7.32 -20.62 0.91
C LEU A 246 -6.56 -20.42 2.22
N HIS A 247 -6.27 -19.19 2.62
CA HIS A 247 -5.55 -18.87 3.86
C HIS A 247 -6.41 -18.86 5.13
N ARG A 248 -7.58 -19.51 5.10
CA ARG A 248 -8.45 -19.74 6.27
C ARG A 248 -7.83 -20.51 7.45
N GLY A 249 -6.57 -20.97 7.40
CA GLY A 249 -6.04 -21.79 8.50
C GLY A 249 -4.57 -22.19 8.51
N LYS A 250 -3.66 -21.57 7.75
CA LYS A 250 -2.23 -21.92 7.88
C LYS A 250 -1.59 -21.10 9.01
N ARG A 251 -1.17 -21.80 10.08
CA ARG A 251 -0.21 -21.29 11.07
C ARG A 251 1.09 -20.98 10.32
N LEU A 252 1.36 -19.69 10.10
CA LEU A 252 2.67 -19.25 9.62
C LEU A 252 3.66 -19.33 10.78
N LEU A 253 4.55 -20.32 10.72
CA LEU A 253 5.66 -20.49 11.64
C LEU A 253 6.92 -19.84 11.07
N HIS A 254 7.58 -19.07 11.95
CA HIS A 254 9.00 -18.70 11.98
C HIS A 254 9.58 -17.96 10.77
N LEU A 255 10.05 -16.73 11.02
CA LEU A 255 11.43 -16.31 10.74
C LEU A 255 11.74 -14.99 11.46
N LEU A 256 13.03 -14.83 11.80
CA LEU A 256 13.69 -13.73 12.51
C LEU A 256 13.55 -13.73 14.05
N ALA A 257 14.54 -14.37 14.68
CA ALA A 257 14.96 -14.02 16.03
C ALA A 257 15.75 -12.71 15.95
N PHE A 258 15.20 -11.62 16.46
CA PHE A 258 15.98 -10.43 16.77
C PHE A 258 17.00 -10.80 17.86
N ARG A 259 18.29 -10.85 17.49
CA ARG A 259 19.41 -10.89 18.42
C ARG A 259 20.09 -9.52 18.46
#